data_AF-A0A242N5M6-F1
#
_entry.id   AF-A0A242N5M6-F1
#
_cell.length_a   1.000
_cell.length_b   1.000
_cell.length_c   1.000
_cell.angle_alpha   90.00
_cell.angle_beta   90.00
_cell.angle_gamma   90.00
#
_symmetry.space_group_name_H-M   'P 1'
#
loop_
_entity.id
_entity.type
_entity.pdbx_description
1 polymer ?
#
loop_
_entity_poly.entity_id
_entity_poly.type
_entity_poly.pdbx_seq_one_letter_code
_entity_poly.pdbx_strand_id
1 'polypeptide(L)' 'MSVVELVPPYVQTELLVPEQASDPNAMPLADFIAETMTLFEKGDAEVVVDACKPLRFAAENGNLPEVMEMLNAQH' A
#
# COMPACT_ATOMS: atom_id res chain seq x y z
N MET A 1 -4.43 0.69 25.09
CA MET A 1 -3.76 0.10 23.92
C MET A 1 -4.74 0.21 22.77
N SER A 2 -4.45 1.02 21.75
CA SER A 2 -5.23 1.03 20.51
C SER A 2 -4.56 0.09 19.50
N VAL A 3 -5.36 -0.51 18.64
CA VAL A 3 -4.89 -1.22 17.45
C VAL A 3 -4.95 -0.20 16.31
N VAL A 4 -3.91 -0.18 15.47
CA VAL A 4 -3.85 0.65 14.26
C VAL A 4 -3.82 -0.29 13.07
N GLU A 5 -4.69 -0.05 12.09
CA GLU A 5 -4.68 -0.75 10.81
C GLU A 5 -3.63 -0.14 9.90
N LEU A 6 -2.75 -0.96 9.32
CA LEU A 6 -1.76 -0.55 8.34
C LEU A 6 -2.16 -1.12 6.99
N VAL A 7 -2.26 -0.27 5.97
CA VAL A 7 -2.51 -0.65 4.58
C VAL A 7 -1.19 -0.53 3.80
N PRO A 8 -0.41 -1.62 3.68
CA PRO A 8 0.87 -1.59 2.98
C PRO A 8 0.70 -1.83 1.48
N PRO A 9 1.63 -1.32 0.63
CA PRO A 9 1.70 -1.68 -0.77
C PRO A 9 2.40 -3.05 -0.92
N TYR A 10 2.61 -3.47 -2.17
CA TYR A 10 3.56 -4.54 -2.47
C TYR A 10 4.99 -4.02 -2.20
N VAL A 11 5.75 -4.67 -1.32
CA VAL A 11 7.06 -4.20 -0.83
C VAL A 11 8.18 -5.15 -1.25
N GLN A 12 9.38 -4.64 -1.55
CA GLN A 12 10.57 -5.41 -1.89
C GLN A 12 11.08 -6.22 -0.70
N THR A 13 10.46 -7.38 -0.47
CA THR A 13 10.83 -8.35 0.56
C THR A 13 11.03 -9.72 -0.06
N GLU A 14 11.67 -10.63 0.65
CA GLU A 14 11.79 -12.04 0.24
C GLU A 14 10.66 -12.92 0.82
N LEU A 15 9.57 -12.32 1.35
CA LEU A 15 8.56 -13.03 2.14
C LEU A 15 7.69 -13.98 1.31
N LEU A 16 7.36 -13.61 0.07
CA LEU A 16 6.57 -14.48 -0.82
C LEU A 16 7.49 -15.27 -1.75
N VAL A 17 8.42 -14.58 -2.42
CA VAL A 17 9.41 -15.15 -3.34
C VAL A 17 10.71 -14.32 -3.34
N PRO A 18 11.89 -14.90 -3.60
CA PRO A 18 13.15 -14.14 -3.63
C PRO A 18 13.18 -13.01 -4.67
N GLU A 19 12.54 -13.20 -5.82
CA GLU A 19 12.56 -12.24 -6.93
C GLU A 19 11.89 -10.90 -6.56
N GLN A 20 10.93 -10.94 -5.63
CA GLN A 20 10.20 -9.77 -5.12
C GLN A 20 11.14 -8.72 -4.51
N ALA A 21 12.26 -9.13 -3.91
CA ALA A 21 13.23 -8.22 -3.31
C ALA A 21 13.86 -7.23 -4.32
N SER A 22 13.71 -7.49 -5.62
CA SER A 22 14.20 -6.66 -6.71
C SER A 22 13.14 -6.29 -7.75
N ASP A 23 11.87 -6.59 -7.48
CA ASP A 23 10.77 -6.29 -8.40
C ASP A 23 10.60 -4.76 -8.51
N PRO A 24 10.71 -4.16 -9.71
CA PRO A 24 10.54 -2.72 -9.90
C PRO A 24 9.11 -2.22 -9.63
N ASN A 25 8.12 -3.12 -9.58
CA ASN A 25 6.74 -2.79 -9.24
C ASN A 25 6.49 -2.83 -7.72
N ALA A 26 7.45 -3.35 -6.94
CA ALA A 26 7.39 -3.34 -5.48
C ALA A 26 8.07 -2.10 -4.92
N MET A 27 7.49 -1.50 -3.88
CA MET A 27 8.08 -0.38 -3.16
C MET A 27 9.35 -0.82 -2.42
N PRO A 28 10.47 -0.06 -2.45
CA PRO A 28 11.64 -0.38 -1.64
C PRO A 28 11.31 -0.47 -0.15
N LEU A 29 11.86 -1.49 0.54
CA LEU A 29 11.57 -1.74 1.96
C LEU A 29 11.95 -0.55 2.86
N ALA A 30 13.07 0.11 2.57
CA ALA A 30 13.52 1.28 3.33
C ALA A 30 12.52 2.44 3.23
N ASP A 31 11.98 2.69 2.04
CA ASP A 31 11.01 3.75 1.80
C ASP A 31 9.68 3.42 2.49
N PHE A 32 9.22 2.16 2.39
CA PHE A 32 8.03 1.70 3.10
C PHE A 32 8.12 1.91 4.61
N ILE A 33 9.25 1.55 5.22
CA ILE A 33 9.47 1.73 6.67
C ILE A 33 9.48 3.22 7.03
N ALA A 34 10.22 4.05 6.27
CA ALA A 34 10.34 5.47 6.55
C ALA A 34 8.98 6.18 6.46
N GLU A 35 8.20 5.90 5.41
CA GLU A 35 6.87 6.49 5.24
C GLU A 35 5.91 6.01 6.34
N THR A 36 5.85 4.70 6.59
CA THR A 36 4.96 4.10 7.59
C THR A 36 5.21 4.69 8.98
N MET A 37 6.48 4.80 9.40
CA MET A 37 6.82 5.38 10.70
C MET A 37 6.41 6.85 10.79
N THR A 38 6.61 7.63 9.71
CA THR A 38 6.16 9.03 9.64
C THR A 38 4.63 9.14 9.75
N LEU A 39 3.88 8.21 9.15
CA LEU A 39 2.43 8.21 9.22
C LEU A 39 1.91 7.82 10.61
N PHE A 40 2.57 6.89 11.29
CA PHE A 40 2.19 6.50 12.66
C PHE A 40 2.25 7.67 13.66
N GLU A 41 3.14 8.64 13.47
CA GLU A 41 3.24 9.83 14.32
C GLU A 41 1.97 10.70 14.29
N LYS A 42 1.11 10.56 13.27
CA LYS A 42 -0.15 11.30 13.15
C LYS A 42 -1.21 10.81 14.13
N GLY A 43 -1.11 9.58 14.61
CA GLY A 43 -2.05 9.00 15.57
C GLY A 43 -3.41 8.58 15.00
N ASP A 44 -3.50 8.40 13.67
CA ASP A 44 -4.69 7.91 13.00
C ASP A 44 -4.94 6.42 13.33
N ALA A 45 -6.21 6.00 13.35
CA ALA A 45 -6.59 4.59 13.57
C ALA A 45 -6.26 3.70 12.36
N GLU A 46 -6.08 4.31 11.19
CA GLU A 46 -5.71 3.66 9.94
C GLU A 46 -4.54 4.44 9.31
N VAL A 47 -3.47 3.73 8.97
CA VAL A 47 -2.30 4.25 8.26
C VAL A 47 -2.33 3.68 6.85
N VAL A 48 -2.55 4.57 5.87
CA VAL A 48 -2.55 4.23 4.45
C VAL A 48 -1.30 4.81 3.80
N VAL A 49 -0.39 3.94 3.38
CA VAL A 49 0.78 4.32 2.56
C VAL A 49 0.28 4.97 1.27
N ASP A 50 0.97 6.00 0.79
CA ASP A 50 0.49 6.86 -0.30
C ASP A 50 0.17 6.07 -1.57
N ALA A 51 1.02 5.09 -1.91
CA ALA A 51 0.82 4.17 -3.03
C ALA A 51 -0.50 3.38 -2.96
N CYS A 52 -1.06 3.17 -1.76
CA CYS A 52 -2.31 2.44 -1.55
C CYS A 52 -3.56 3.33 -1.62
N LYS A 53 -3.42 4.66 -1.48
CA LYS A 53 -4.57 5.58 -1.43
C LYS A 53 -5.49 5.50 -2.65
N PRO A 54 -4.99 5.39 -3.89
CA PRO A 54 -5.87 5.25 -5.05
C PRO A 54 -6.81 4.05 -4.96
N LEU A 55 -6.31 2.92 -4.45
CA LEU A 55 -7.12 1.71 -4.25
C LEU A 55 -8.04 1.85 -3.03
N ARG A 56 -7.48 2.28 -1.89
CA ARG A 56 -8.19 2.37 -0.61
C ARG A 56 -9.39 3.31 -0.65
N PHE A 57 -9.30 4.40 -1.41
CA PHE A 57 -10.34 5.42 -1.52
C PHE A 57 -11.17 5.33 -2.80
N ALA A 58 -11.02 4.29 -3.62
CA ALA A 58 -11.72 4.19 -4.91
C ALA A 58 -13.26 4.24 -4.78
N ALA A 59 -13.80 3.50 -3.81
CA ALA A 59 -15.23 3.50 -3.53
C ALA A 59 -15.72 4.85 -3.00
N GLU A 60 -14.95 5.46 -2.09
CA GLU A 60 -15.27 6.76 -1.49
C GLU A 60 -15.24 7.89 -2.53
N ASN A 61 -14.27 7.84 -3.44
CA ASN A 61 -14.13 8.80 -4.55
C ASN A 61 -15.11 8.54 -5.71
N GLY A 62 -15.90 7.46 -5.65
CA GLY A 62 -16.88 7.12 -6.67
C GLY A 62 -16.29 6.59 -7.99
N ASN A 63 -15.00 6.21 -8.00
CA ASN A 63 -14.29 5.69 -9.19
C ASN A 63 -13.87 4.22 -9.05
N LEU A 64 -14.58 3.47 -8.19
CA LEU A 64 -14.36 2.04 -8.01
C LEU A 64 -14.48 1.23 -9.31
N PRO A 65 -15.44 1.47 -10.22
CA PRO A 65 -15.52 0.74 -11.48
C PRO A 65 -14.25 0.87 -12.33
N GLU A 66 -13.69 2.08 -12.45
CA GLU A 66 -12.49 2.38 -13.23
C GLU A 66 -11.25 1.73 -12.62
N VAL A 67 -11.11 1.78 -11.29
CA VAL A 67 -10.01 1.11 -10.57
C VAL A 67 -10.10 -0.40 -10.74
N MET A 68 -11.31 -0.99 -10.68
CA MET A 68 -11.51 -2.41 -10.90
C MET A 68 -11.20 -2.83 -12.34
N GLU A 69 -11.55 -2.00 -13.33
CA GLU A 69 -11.19 -2.24 -14.73
C GLU A 69 -9.67 -2.22 -14.92
N MET A 70 -8.97 -1.23 -14.35
CA MET A 70 -7.51 -1.15 -14.38
C MET A 70 -6.85 -2.40 -13.77
N LEU A 71 -7.33 -2.86 -12.61
CA LEU A 71 -6.80 -4.07 -11.96
C LEU A 71 -7.03 -5.32 -12.81
N ASN A 72 -8.22 -5.47 -13.39
CA ASN A 72 -8.53 -6.62 -14.25
C ASN A 72 -7.69 -6.66 -15.53
N ALA A 73 -7.22 -5.50 -16.02
CA ALA A 73 -6.36 -5.41 -17.20
C ALA A 73 -4.89 -5.78 -16.93
N GLN A 74 -4.49 -5.90 -15.66
CA GLN A 74 -3.14 -6.32 -15.25
C GLN A 74 -2.96 -7.85 -15.16
N HIS A 75 -4.04 -8.61 -15.39
CA HIS A 75 -4.09 -10.07 -15.40
C HIS A 75 -4.38 -10.61 -16.81
#